data_AF-Q8GA82-F1
#
_entry.id   AF-Q8GA82-F1
#
_cell.length_a   1.000
_cell.length_b   1.000
_cell.length_c   1.000
_cell.angle_alpha   90.00
_cell.angle_beta   90.00
_cell.angle_gamma   90.00
#
_symmetry.space_group_name_H-M   'P 1'
#
loop_
_entity.id
_entity.type
_entity.pdbx_description
1 polymer ?
#
loop_
_entity_poly.entity_id
_entity_poly.type
_entity_poly.pdbx_seq_one_letter_code
_entity_poly.pdbx_strand_id
1 'polypeptide(L)'
;MYSFVKPFPQYRWRWASMTPSESLNIPEVFFGCLRVLALNEGKNVNSKDIYRLLEQVEKDIKDYNDLNVSLARSEERNLFRNSGQYWKNTGTLLSTEHGIKLTNFGRSYASGVITKDEFSAIVIKSMELPNPFIENDAVITAWHHKGIKIKPLELILSIISHLYNFKCAQGYLTTKELVEIVIPNGW
;
A
#
# COMPACT_ATOMS: atom_id res chain seq x y z
N MET A 1 7.64 -33.77 -0.80
CA MET A 1 6.88 -32.53 -1.09
C MET A 1 6.69 -31.82 0.25
N TYR A 2 7.36 -30.69 0.48
CA TYR A 2 7.16 -29.93 1.71
C TYR A 2 5.80 -29.23 1.62
N SER A 3 4.88 -29.57 2.52
CA SER A 3 3.61 -28.86 2.65
C SER A 3 3.85 -27.72 3.64
N PHE A 4 3.77 -26.49 3.16
CA PHE A 4 3.77 -25.32 4.03
C PHE A 4 2.41 -25.27 4.73
N VAL A 5 2.39 -25.60 6.01
CA VAL A 5 1.19 -25.46 6.84
C VAL A 5 1.15 -24.04 7.36
N LYS A 6 -0.04 -23.45 7.36
CA LYS A 6 -0.27 -22.15 7.96
C LYS A 6 0.25 -22.13 9.41
N PRO A 7 1.09 -21.16 9.81
CA PRO A 7 1.69 -21.15 11.15
C PRO A 7 0.67 -21.18 12.30
N PHE A 8 -0.47 -20.49 12.13
CA PHE A 8 -1.62 -20.50 13.05
C PHE A 8 -2.87 -19.97 12.32
N PRO A 9 -4.11 -20.23 12.80
CA PRO A 9 -5.34 -19.94 12.05
C PRO A 9 -5.52 -18.48 11.60
N GLN A 10 -5.00 -17.52 12.37
CA GLN A 10 -5.09 -16.07 12.08
C GLN A 10 -3.92 -15.54 11.25
N TYR A 11 -2.91 -16.37 10.93
CA TYR A 11 -1.78 -15.94 10.11
C TYR A 11 -2.23 -15.52 8.71
N ARG A 12 -1.81 -14.36 8.23
CA ARG A 12 -2.07 -13.89 6.86
C ARG A 12 -0.93 -13.01 6.41
N TRP A 13 -0.37 -13.29 5.25
CA TRP A 13 0.52 -12.36 4.57
C TRP A 13 -0.30 -11.44 3.67
N ARG A 14 -0.55 -10.20 4.10
CA ARG A 14 -1.42 -9.25 3.39
C ARG A 14 -0.71 -7.92 3.17
N TRP A 15 -0.51 -7.55 1.91
CA TRP A 15 0.13 -6.29 1.52
C TRP A 15 -0.79 -5.08 1.68
N ALA A 16 -2.09 -5.17 1.41
CA ALA A 16 -3.03 -4.05 1.58
C ALA A 16 -4.51 -4.48 1.54
N SER A 17 -4.95 -5.10 0.45
CA SER A 17 -6.30 -5.64 0.28
C SER A 17 -6.25 -6.96 -0.49
N MET A 18 -7.36 -7.70 -0.50
CA MET A 18 -7.48 -8.95 -1.26
C MET A 18 -7.58 -8.71 -2.77
N THR A 19 -8.04 -7.53 -3.18
CA THR A 19 -8.22 -7.10 -4.56
C THR A 19 -7.69 -5.66 -4.72
N PRO A 20 -6.38 -5.46 -4.80
CA PRO A 20 -5.83 -4.13 -5.02
C PRO A 20 -6.25 -3.63 -6.41
N SER A 21 -6.57 -2.34 -6.53
CA SER A 21 -6.54 -1.70 -7.85
C SER A 21 -5.08 -1.62 -8.27
N GLU A 22 -4.69 -2.44 -9.26
CA GLU A 22 -3.29 -2.56 -9.69
C GLU A 22 -2.67 -1.20 -10.05
N SER A 23 -3.48 -0.26 -10.54
CA SER A 23 -3.06 1.11 -10.83
C SER A 23 -2.52 1.88 -9.61
N LEU A 24 -2.90 1.53 -8.38
CA LEU A 24 -2.36 2.16 -7.16
C LEU A 24 -0.90 1.80 -6.89
N ASN A 25 -0.39 0.74 -7.50
CA ASN A 25 1.04 0.42 -7.41
C ASN A 25 1.88 1.31 -8.33
N ILE A 26 1.25 2.10 -9.21
CA ILE A 26 1.92 3.08 -10.07
C ILE A 26 2.20 4.33 -9.20
N PRO A 27 3.47 4.72 -9.00
CA PRO A 27 3.82 5.82 -8.10
C PRO A 27 3.11 7.13 -8.44
N GLU A 28 2.97 7.46 -9.72
CA GLU A 28 2.37 8.70 -10.19
C GLU A 28 0.87 8.75 -9.85
N VAL A 29 0.18 7.61 -9.98
CA VAL A 29 -1.20 7.45 -9.53
C VAL A 29 -1.30 7.61 -8.02
N PHE A 30 -0.49 6.85 -7.26
CA PHE A 30 -0.55 6.87 -5.81
C PHE A 30 -0.32 8.28 -5.25
N PHE A 31 0.76 8.93 -5.69
CA PHE A 31 1.14 10.25 -5.19
C PHE A 31 0.26 11.37 -5.72
N GLY A 32 -0.22 11.27 -6.96
CA GLY A 32 -1.23 12.17 -7.49
C GLY A 32 -2.50 12.15 -6.64
N CYS A 33 -3.04 10.95 -6.39
CA CYS A 33 -4.22 10.77 -5.55
C CYS A 33 -4.00 11.19 -4.09
N LEU A 34 -2.82 10.94 -3.50
CA LEU A 34 -2.51 11.39 -2.14
C LEU A 34 -2.53 12.92 -2.02
N ARG A 35 -2.05 13.66 -3.03
CA ARG A 35 -2.18 15.12 -3.08
C ARG A 35 -3.65 15.56 -3.17
N VAL A 36 -4.48 14.88 -3.96
CA VAL A 36 -5.91 15.16 -4.03
C VAL A 36 -6.59 14.99 -2.68
N LEU A 37 -6.27 13.92 -1.94
CA LEU A 37 -6.77 13.70 -0.58
C LEU A 37 -6.34 14.83 0.36
N ALA A 38 -5.08 15.25 0.30
CA ALA A 38 -4.55 16.31 1.17
C ALA A 38 -5.22 17.67 0.91
N LEU A 39 -5.42 18.03 -0.35
CA LEU A 39 -6.09 19.28 -0.75
C LEU A 39 -7.57 19.32 -0.33
N ASN A 40 -8.15 18.18 0.02
CA ASN A 40 -9.57 18.05 0.36
C ASN A 40 -9.79 17.41 1.74
N GLU A 41 -8.84 17.53 2.68
CA GLU A 41 -9.08 17.12 4.06
C GLU A 41 -10.36 17.77 4.63
N GLY A 42 -11.14 16.98 5.37
CA GLY A 42 -12.46 17.35 5.88
C GLY A 42 -13.61 17.20 4.88
N LYS A 43 -13.36 17.09 3.57
CA LYS A 43 -14.43 16.87 2.58
C LYS A 43 -14.76 15.38 2.40
N ASN A 44 -15.95 15.10 1.88
CA ASN A 44 -16.34 13.75 1.46
C ASN A 44 -15.57 13.34 0.18
N VAL A 45 -15.11 12.09 0.13
CA VAL A 45 -14.37 11.51 -1.02
C VAL A 45 -15.14 11.54 -2.35
N ASN A 46 -16.46 11.66 -2.31
CA ASN A 46 -17.33 11.73 -3.49
C ASN A 46 -17.68 13.18 -3.87
N SER A 47 -16.98 14.18 -3.35
CA SER A 47 -17.23 15.58 -3.70
C SER A 47 -16.80 15.91 -5.13
N LYS A 48 -17.49 16.87 -5.75
CA LYS A 48 -17.19 17.41 -7.08
C LYS A 48 -15.75 17.88 -7.25
N ASP A 49 -15.20 18.49 -6.21
CA ASP A 49 -13.82 19.00 -6.24
C ASP A 49 -12.82 17.86 -6.39
N ILE A 50 -13.03 16.75 -5.68
CA ILE A 50 -12.19 15.57 -5.77
C ILE A 50 -12.31 14.92 -7.14
N TYR A 51 -13.52 14.80 -7.67
CA TYR A 51 -13.75 14.27 -9.01
C TYR A 51 -12.93 15.03 -10.06
N ARG A 52 -13.03 16.37 -10.08
CA ARG A 52 -12.28 17.23 -11.02
C ARG A 52 -10.77 17.11 -10.86
N LEU A 53 -10.29 17.04 -9.62
CA LEU A 53 -8.86 16.87 -9.35
C LEU A 53 -8.35 15.50 -9.78
N LEU A 54 -9.15 14.44 -9.66
CA LEU A 54 -8.80 13.12 -10.17
C LEU A 54 -8.75 13.10 -11.71
N GLU A 55 -9.70 13.73 -12.40
CA GLU A 55 -9.65 13.90 -13.86
C GLU A 55 -8.38 14.66 -14.29
N GLN A 56 -7.98 15.69 -13.53
CA GLN A 56 -6.74 16.40 -13.82
C GLN A 56 -5.51 15.50 -13.63
N VAL A 57 -5.48 14.69 -12.56
CA VAL A 57 -4.39 13.72 -12.35
C VAL A 57 -4.33 12.69 -13.48
N GLU A 58 -5.46 12.18 -13.95
CA GLU A 58 -5.51 11.28 -15.12
C GLU A 58 -4.90 11.93 -16.36
N LYS A 59 -5.29 13.18 -16.64
CA LYS A 59 -4.77 13.95 -17.76
C LYS A 59 -3.26 14.16 -17.65
N ASP A 60 -2.78 14.59 -16.49
CA ASP A 60 -1.34 14.81 -16.28
C ASP A 60 -0.55 13.51 -16.49
N ILE A 61 -1.02 12.39 -15.95
CA ILE A 61 -0.37 11.08 -16.13
C ILE A 61 -0.34 10.68 -17.61
N LYS A 62 -1.42 10.94 -18.35
CA LYS A 62 -1.46 10.67 -19.79
C LYS A 62 -0.48 11.55 -20.56
N ASP A 63 -0.47 12.84 -20.28
CA ASP A 63 0.35 13.82 -21.01
C ASP A 63 1.86 13.60 -20.76
N TYR A 64 2.26 13.23 -19.54
CA TYR A 64 3.67 13.05 -19.18
C TYR A 64 4.22 11.64 -19.47
N ASN A 65 3.42 10.59 -19.29
CA ASN A 65 3.90 9.20 -19.32
C ASN A 65 3.20 8.31 -20.35
N ASP A 66 2.31 8.87 -21.17
CA ASP A 66 1.47 8.15 -22.15
C ASP A 66 0.61 7.01 -21.55
N LEU A 67 0.40 7.05 -20.22
CA LEU A 67 -0.27 5.99 -19.49
C LEU A 67 -1.78 6.28 -19.35
N ASN A 68 -2.62 5.38 -19.83
CA ASN A 68 -4.07 5.47 -19.67
C ASN A 68 -4.50 4.86 -18.33
N VAL A 69 -5.07 5.67 -17.44
CA VAL A 69 -5.63 5.24 -16.16
C VAL A 69 -7.05 5.75 -15.97
N SER A 70 -7.84 5.05 -15.16
CA SER A 70 -9.17 5.50 -14.73
C SER A 70 -9.21 5.52 -13.21
N LEU A 71 -9.13 6.72 -12.67
CA LEU A 71 -9.19 7.12 -11.26
C LEU A 71 -10.61 7.59 -10.88
N ALA A 72 -11.37 8.17 -11.80
CA ALA A 72 -12.76 8.59 -11.57
C ALA A 72 -13.66 8.27 -12.78
N ARG A 73 -14.67 7.41 -12.59
CA ARG A 73 -15.71 7.14 -13.61
C ARG A 73 -16.92 8.05 -13.44
N SER A 74 -17.18 8.47 -12.21
CA SER A 74 -18.17 9.48 -11.82
C SER A 74 -17.84 9.97 -10.40
N GLU A 75 -18.54 11.00 -9.93
CA GLU A 75 -18.39 11.54 -8.57
C GLU A 75 -18.51 10.44 -7.49
N GLU A 76 -19.47 9.52 -7.64
CA GLU A 76 -19.73 8.41 -6.70
C GLU A 76 -18.97 7.10 -7.01
N ARG A 77 -18.29 7.05 -8.15
CA ARG A 77 -17.52 5.89 -8.62
C ARG A 77 -16.08 6.30 -8.93
N ASN A 78 -15.37 6.67 -7.86
CA ASN A 78 -13.96 7.02 -7.91
C ASN A 78 -13.09 5.97 -7.19
N LEU A 79 -11.77 6.10 -7.35
CA LEU A 79 -10.75 5.20 -6.82
C LEU A 79 -10.84 5.03 -5.31
N PHE A 80 -11.18 6.09 -4.56
CA PHE A 80 -11.17 6.08 -3.10
C PHE A 80 -12.25 5.21 -2.48
N ARG A 81 -13.37 5.00 -3.18
CA ARG A 81 -14.50 4.20 -2.69
C ARG A 81 -14.10 2.77 -2.30
N ASN A 82 -13.25 2.13 -3.10
CA ASN A 82 -12.86 0.72 -2.89
C ASN A 82 -11.40 0.54 -2.46
N SER A 83 -10.63 1.62 -2.37
CA SER A 83 -9.19 1.58 -2.05
C SER A 83 -8.84 2.12 -0.68
N GLY A 84 -9.82 2.52 0.16
CA GLY A 84 -9.57 3.06 1.50
C GLY A 84 -8.57 2.25 2.34
N GLN A 85 -8.65 0.92 2.27
CA GLN A 85 -7.73 0.03 2.99
C GLN A 85 -6.28 0.13 2.51
N TYR A 86 -6.05 0.39 1.22
CA TYR A 86 -4.71 0.54 0.65
C TYR A 86 -3.98 1.76 1.23
N TRP A 87 -4.69 2.89 1.35
CA TRP A 87 -4.16 4.12 1.94
C TRP A 87 -3.91 3.98 3.45
N LYS A 88 -4.84 3.33 4.17
CA LYS A 88 -4.65 3.02 5.60
C LYS A 88 -3.44 2.13 5.81
N ASN A 89 -3.29 1.10 4.97
CA ASN A 89 -2.19 0.14 5.06
C ASN A 89 -0.81 0.78 4.88
N THR A 90 -0.69 1.80 4.01
CA THR A 90 0.56 2.58 3.85
C THR A 90 0.79 3.60 4.98
N GLY A 91 -0.12 3.68 5.96
CA GLY A 91 -0.03 4.64 7.05
C GLY A 91 -0.31 6.08 6.62
N THR A 92 -0.93 6.31 5.47
CA THR A 92 -1.17 7.67 4.93
C THR A 92 -2.53 8.24 5.28
N LEU A 93 -3.53 7.38 5.46
CA LEU A 93 -4.94 7.75 5.71
C LEU A 93 -5.41 7.22 7.06
N LEU A 94 -6.12 8.05 7.84
CA LEU A 94 -6.80 7.64 9.07
C LEU A 94 -8.24 7.20 8.80
N SER A 95 -9.04 8.06 8.18
CA SER A 95 -10.45 7.77 7.88
C SER A 95 -10.99 8.65 6.76
N THR A 96 -12.12 8.21 6.20
CA THR A 96 -12.96 8.95 5.24
C THR A 96 -14.42 9.01 5.68
N GLU A 97 -14.77 8.44 6.83
CA GLU A 97 -16.15 8.25 7.31
C GLU A 97 -16.88 9.59 7.55
N HIS A 98 -16.17 10.56 8.14
CA HIS A 98 -16.66 11.90 8.41
C HIS A 98 -15.84 12.96 7.66
N GLY A 99 -15.47 12.63 6.43
CA GLY A 99 -14.54 13.40 5.62
C GLY A 99 -13.11 12.85 5.68
N ILE A 100 -12.30 13.27 4.72
CA ILE A 100 -10.93 12.81 4.55
C ILE A 100 -10.07 13.28 5.72
N LYS A 101 -9.37 12.34 6.36
CA LYS A 101 -8.41 12.62 7.43
C LYS A 101 -7.12 11.88 7.17
N LEU A 102 -6.05 12.62 6.85
CA LEU A 102 -4.72 12.04 6.65
C LEU A 102 -3.98 11.86 7.98
N THR A 103 -2.96 10.99 7.96
CA THR A 103 -1.95 10.95 9.02
C THR A 103 -0.95 12.09 8.83
N ASN A 104 -0.11 12.35 9.84
CA ASN A 104 1.01 13.29 9.68
C ASN A 104 1.96 12.82 8.58
N PHE A 105 2.20 11.52 8.46
CA PHE A 105 3.02 10.94 7.39
C PHE A 105 2.45 11.22 5.99
N GLY A 106 1.15 11.01 5.78
CA GLY A 106 0.48 11.33 4.53
C GLY A 106 0.56 12.82 4.18
N ARG A 107 0.37 13.71 5.17
CA ARG A 107 0.51 15.17 4.98
C ARG A 107 1.93 15.58 4.65
N SER A 108 2.93 15.01 5.33
CA SER A 108 4.35 15.34 5.10
C SER A 108 4.75 15.07 3.65
N TYR A 109 4.33 13.95 3.08
CA TYR A 109 4.60 13.70 1.67
C TYR A 109 3.82 14.66 0.75
N ALA A 110 2.50 14.78 0.99
CA ALA A 110 1.64 15.59 0.12
C ALA A 110 2.04 17.08 0.07
N SER A 111 2.62 17.60 1.15
CA SER A 111 3.15 18.97 1.25
C SER A 111 4.60 19.12 0.78
N GLY A 112 5.26 18.04 0.37
CA GLY A 112 6.65 18.06 -0.08
C GLY A 112 7.69 18.15 1.03
N VAL A 113 7.29 17.94 2.30
CA VAL A 113 8.23 17.90 3.44
C VAL A 113 9.15 16.68 3.38
N ILE A 114 8.66 15.56 2.84
CA ILE A 114 9.48 14.38 2.55
C ILE A 114 9.40 14.03 1.07
N THR A 115 10.50 13.50 0.56
CA THR A 115 10.67 13.04 -0.81
C THR A 115 10.00 11.68 -1.05
N LYS A 116 9.93 11.26 -2.32
CA LYS A 116 9.47 9.92 -2.72
C LYS A 116 10.35 8.81 -2.15
N ASP A 117 11.65 9.04 -2.07
CA ASP A 117 12.60 8.05 -1.57
C ASP A 117 12.47 7.89 -0.04
N GLU A 118 12.35 9.01 0.68
CA GLU A 118 12.08 8.99 2.13
C GLU A 118 10.73 8.35 2.44
N PHE A 119 9.69 8.67 1.68
CA PHE A 119 8.38 8.01 1.80
C PHE A 119 8.52 6.49 1.65
N SER A 120 9.20 6.04 0.60
CA SER A 120 9.39 4.61 0.32
C SER A 120 10.17 3.93 1.44
N ALA A 121 11.27 4.53 1.89
CA ALA A 121 12.08 4.03 3.01
C ALA A 121 11.25 3.91 4.30
N ILE A 122 10.43 4.92 4.62
CA ILE A 122 9.56 4.90 5.81
C ILE A 122 8.52 3.77 5.69
N VAL A 123 7.86 3.60 4.54
CA VAL A 123 6.89 2.51 4.33
C VAL A 123 7.57 1.14 4.46
N ILE A 124 8.74 0.95 3.85
CA ILE A 124 9.51 -0.30 3.94
C ILE A 124 9.83 -0.65 5.39
N LYS A 125 10.30 0.34 6.17
CA LYS A 125 10.76 0.12 7.55
C LYS A 125 9.62 0.01 8.57
N SER A 126 8.49 0.66 8.30
CA SER A 126 7.35 0.72 9.22
C SER A 126 6.31 -0.37 8.97
N MET A 127 6.22 -0.92 7.75
CA MET A 127 5.26 -1.96 7.47
C MET A 127 5.57 -3.23 8.24
N GLU A 128 4.56 -3.73 8.95
CA GLU A 128 4.62 -4.95 9.74
C GLU A 128 3.36 -5.80 9.56
N LEU A 129 3.52 -7.11 9.78
CA LEU A 129 2.42 -8.06 9.91
C LEU A 129 2.35 -8.52 11.38
N PRO A 130 1.14 -8.50 11.99
CA PRO A 130 -0.11 -8.00 11.42
C PRO A 130 -0.08 -6.47 11.28
N ASN A 131 -0.72 -5.91 10.24
CA ASN A 131 -0.69 -4.47 10.04
C ASN A 131 -1.69 -3.79 10.99
N PRO A 132 -1.23 -2.97 11.97
CA PRO A 132 -2.10 -2.38 12.98
C PRO A 132 -3.09 -1.35 12.41
N PHE A 133 -2.88 -0.85 11.19
CA PHE A 133 -3.78 0.11 10.56
C PHE A 133 -5.04 -0.52 9.94
N ILE A 134 -5.04 -1.84 9.72
CA ILE A 134 -6.11 -2.53 8.98
C ILE A 134 -6.59 -3.84 9.63
N GLU A 135 -5.83 -4.40 10.57
CA GLU A 135 -6.22 -5.57 11.34
C GLU A 135 -6.97 -5.16 12.61
N ASN A 136 -7.83 -6.05 13.11
CA ASN A 136 -8.51 -5.85 14.38
C ASN A 136 -7.68 -6.38 15.57
N ASP A 137 -8.05 -5.97 16.78
CA ASP A 137 -7.34 -6.33 18.01
C ASP A 137 -7.24 -7.85 18.23
N ALA A 138 -8.23 -8.63 17.80
CA ALA A 138 -8.21 -10.08 17.94
C ALA A 138 -7.10 -10.72 17.07
N VAL A 139 -6.93 -10.26 15.83
CA VAL A 139 -5.83 -10.70 14.94
C VAL A 139 -4.49 -10.23 15.51
N ILE A 140 -4.39 -8.96 15.91
CA ILE A 140 -3.17 -8.39 16.48
C ILE A 140 -2.71 -9.17 17.72
N THR A 141 -3.63 -9.41 18.66
CA THR A 141 -3.38 -10.20 19.88
C THR A 141 -2.94 -11.63 19.55
N ALA A 142 -3.58 -12.29 18.57
CA ALA A 142 -3.22 -13.64 18.16
C ALA A 142 -1.78 -13.73 17.64
N TRP A 143 -1.31 -12.74 16.86
CA TRP A 143 0.07 -12.68 16.41
C TRP A 143 1.05 -12.40 17.55
N HIS A 144 0.72 -11.47 18.45
CA HIS A 144 1.54 -11.17 19.62
C HIS A 144 1.72 -12.37 20.55
N HIS A 145 0.65 -13.14 20.79
CA HIS A 145 0.72 -14.38 21.58
C HIS A 145 1.63 -15.44 20.96
N LYS A 146 1.84 -15.41 19.65
CA LYS A 146 2.78 -16.29 18.96
C LYS A 146 4.21 -15.74 18.93
N GLY A 147 4.42 -14.49 19.37
CA GLY A 147 5.72 -13.82 19.32
C GLY A 147 6.21 -13.58 17.88
N ILE A 148 5.31 -13.59 16.90
CA ILE A 148 5.65 -13.44 15.48
C ILE A 148 5.40 -11.99 15.08
N LYS A 149 6.41 -11.39 14.45
CA LYS A 149 6.34 -10.10 13.78
C LYS A 149 7.15 -10.18 12.50
N ILE A 150 6.55 -9.80 11.38
CA ILE A 150 7.21 -9.84 10.08
C ILE A 150 7.25 -8.43 9.50
N LYS A 151 8.40 -8.01 8.99
CA LYS A 151 8.54 -6.80 8.18
C LYS A 151 8.64 -7.19 6.71
N PRO A 152 7.51 -7.31 5.99
CA PRO A 152 7.48 -8.03 4.73
C PRO A 152 8.36 -7.38 3.65
N LEU A 153 8.31 -6.05 3.50
CA LEU A 153 9.13 -5.35 2.52
C LEU A 153 10.61 -5.36 2.86
N GLU A 154 10.94 -5.14 4.13
CA GLU A 154 12.31 -5.20 4.61
C GLU A 154 12.92 -6.59 4.38
N LEU A 155 12.13 -7.65 4.62
CA LEU A 155 12.54 -9.03 4.35
C LEU A 155 12.78 -9.28 2.85
N ILE A 156 11.85 -8.87 1.98
CA ILE A 156 11.99 -9.05 0.52
C ILE A 156 13.23 -8.32 0.00
N LEU A 157 13.43 -7.06 0.40
CA LEU A 157 14.60 -6.28 0.00
C LEU A 157 15.90 -6.86 0.54
N SER A 158 15.88 -7.36 1.79
CA SER A 158 17.03 -8.06 2.37
C SER A 158 17.37 -9.30 1.54
N ILE A 159 16.39 -10.14 1.16
CA ILE A 159 16.62 -11.33 0.33
C ILE A 159 17.23 -10.94 -1.02
N ILE A 160 16.63 -9.97 -1.72
CA ILE A 160 17.12 -9.51 -3.02
C ILE A 160 18.56 -8.98 -2.92
N SER A 161 18.85 -8.20 -1.87
CA SER A 161 20.20 -7.68 -1.60
C SER A 161 21.21 -8.80 -1.34
N HIS A 162 20.85 -9.80 -0.54
CA HIS A 162 21.71 -10.96 -0.28
C HIS A 162 21.96 -11.78 -1.55
N LEU A 163 20.93 -12.01 -2.36
CA LEU A 163 21.07 -12.71 -3.64
C LEU A 163 21.98 -11.96 -4.61
N TYR A 164 21.85 -10.64 -4.69
CA TYR A 164 22.72 -9.79 -5.49
C TYR A 164 24.18 -9.88 -5.04
N ASN A 165 24.42 -9.83 -3.73
CA ASN A 165 25.77 -9.92 -3.16
C ASN A 165 26.38 -11.33 -3.33
N PHE A 166 25.55 -12.37 -3.30
CA PHE A 166 25.99 -13.74 -3.61
C PHE A 166 26.35 -13.91 -5.08
N LYS A 167 25.46 -13.43 -5.97
CA LYS A 167 25.69 -13.40 -7.42
C LYS A 167 24.86 -12.28 -8.05
N CYS A 168 25.54 -11.25 -8.55
CA CYS A 168 24.92 -10.03 -9.10
C CYS A 168 23.77 -10.32 -10.10
N ALA A 169 23.95 -11.33 -10.97
CA ALA A 169 22.94 -11.72 -11.98
C ALA A 169 21.69 -12.42 -11.39
N GLN A 170 21.69 -12.75 -10.10
CA GLN A 170 20.60 -13.43 -9.39
C GLN A 170 19.93 -12.52 -8.34
N GLY A 171 20.22 -11.21 -8.34
CA GLY A 171 19.60 -10.24 -7.43
C GLY A 171 18.14 -9.94 -7.72
N TYR A 172 17.29 -10.96 -7.80
CA TYR A 172 15.85 -10.86 -8.03
C TYR A 172 15.11 -12.03 -7.38
N LEU A 173 13.80 -11.88 -7.23
CA LEU A 173 12.87 -12.97 -6.90
C LEU A 173 11.79 -13.00 -7.98
N THR A 174 11.48 -14.19 -8.49
CA THR A 174 10.27 -14.39 -9.28
C THR A 174 9.05 -14.36 -8.36
N THR A 175 7.87 -14.05 -8.92
CA THR A 175 6.60 -14.13 -8.17
C THR A 175 6.37 -15.52 -7.57
N LYS A 176 6.78 -16.57 -8.29
CA LYS A 176 6.68 -17.95 -7.82
C LYS A 176 7.56 -18.18 -6.60
N GLU A 177 8.83 -17.79 -6.64
CA GLU A 177 9.75 -17.93 -5.49
C GLU A 177 9.28 -17.10 -4.29
N LEU A 178 8.76 -15.89 -4.54
CA LEU A 178 8.17 -15.08 -3.48
C LEU A 178 7.05 -15.84 -2.76
N VAL A 179 6.12 -16.44 -3.51
CA VAL A 179 4.97 -17.15 -2.94
C VAL A 179 5.34 -18.50 -2.33
N GLU A 180 6.24 -19.26 -2.96
CA GLU A 180 6.57 -20.64 -2.53
C GLU A 180 7.67 -20.71 -1.47
N ILE A 181 8.56 -19.71 -1.40
CA ILE A 181 9.74 -19.74 -0.51
C ILE A 181 9.62 -18.71 0.60
N VAL A 182 9.25 -17.47 0.26
CA VAL A 182 9.29 -16.35 1.22
C VAL A 182 8.02 -16.25 2.04
N ILE A 183 6.86 -16.44 1.40
CA ILE A 183 5.56 -16.32 2.05
C ILE A 183 5.11 -17.70 2.54
N PRO A 184 5.07 -17.98 3.85
CA PRO A 184 4.60 -19.27 4.34
C PRO A 184 3.08 -19.34 4.23
N ASN A 185 2.59 -19.84 3.09
CA ASN A 185 1.17 -20.04 2.84
C ASN A 185 0.82 -21.53 2.95
N GLY A 186 -0.05 -21.86 3.90
CA GLY A 186 -0.94 -23.01 3.76
C GLY A 186 -2.20 -22.56 3.06
N TRP A 187 -2.54 -23.21 1.95
CA TRP A 187 -3.81 -23.01 1.24
C TRP A 187 -5.00 -23.24 2.16
#